data_AF-A0A956EIW7-F1
#
_entry.id   AF-A0A956EIW7-F1
#
_cell.length_a   1.000
_cell.length_b   1.000
_cell.length_c   1.000
_cell.angle_alpha   90.00
_cell.angle_beta   90.00
_cell.angle_gamma   90.00
#
_symmetry.space_group_name_H-M   'P 1'
#
loop_
_entity.id
_entity.type
_entity.pdbx_description
1 polymer ?
#
loop_
_entity_poly.entity_id
_entity_poly.type
_entity_poly.pdbx_seq_one_letter_code
_entity_poly.pdbx_strand_id
1 'polypeptide(L)'
;GTVANLETFDRLRILPARNFQRVSIGRAKARRLSPEGLRAEAGHVREGCAGCTIGCDHRFGGTRLEYESLFALGPLCGIDEPAQVLAAAAACDRLGVDTISAGGTLAFAMECAERGLVPWPIAFGDDLVPWLEKIAAREGIGDLLAEGSRRVAARVGQGSERFACQVKGLELPGYEPRTMQTMALGLAVAARGADHNRSGAYQADLQPGVDRFAAALATTPARVIETEDHAALLDALILCKFLRGAIADPWVEGAELLAMTAGIALSPDELREAAARIVALRHLYNRREGWTIAEDTLPARFFDEPLEDGAALSRELLAAMVAAYHEARGLGVERLPPRERLDALFAPLDLDPWAEGLE
;
A
#
# COMPACT_ATOMS: atom_id res chain seq x y z
N GLY A 1 -11.52 -13.12 -7.70
CA GLY A 1 -11.08 -12.27 -6.59
C GLY A 1 -9.79 -11.59 -6.98
N THR A 2 -9.17 -10.92 -6.02
CA THR A 2 -7.99 -10.07 -6.25
C THR A 2 -6.80 -10.83 -6.84
N VAL A 3 -6.61 -12.12 -6.49
CA VAL A 3 -5.55 -13.00 -7.01
C VAL A 3 -5.41 -13.00 -8.54
N ALA A 4 -6.50 -12.76 -9.28
CA ALA A 4 -6.47 -12.64 -10.75
C ALA A 4 -5.60 -11.47 -11.24
N ASN A 5 -5.34 -10.48 -10.39
CA ASN A 5 -4.48 -9.35 -10.72
C ASN A 5 -3.04 -9.77 -10.97
N LEU A 6 -2.55 -10.86 -10.36
CA LEU A 6 -1.13 -11.24 -10.45
C LEU A 6 -0.65 -11.38 -11.91
N GLU A 7 -1.34 -12.18 -12.72
CA GLU A 7 -0.96 -12.39 -14.12
C GLU A 7 -1.13 -11.11 -14.94
N THR A 8 -2.17 -10.33 -14.65
CA THR A 8 -2.40 -9.04 -15.31
C THR A 8 -1.27 -8.07 -15.01
N PHE A 9 -0.83 -8.02 -13.75
CA PHE A 9 0.19 -7.10 -13.25
C PHE A 9 1.58 -7.51 -13.74
N ASP A 10 1.86 -8.81 -13.84
CA ASP A 10 3.07 -9.32 -14.50
C ASP A 10 3.12 -8.89 -15.98
N ARG A 11 2.01 -9.07 -16.70
CA ARG A 11 1.91 -8.66 -18.12
C ARG A 11 2.05 -7.15 -18.31
N LEU A 12 1.51 -6.37 -17.38
CA LEU A 12 1.66 -4.92 -17.36
C LEU A 12 3.03 -4.47 -16.82
N ARG A 13 3.90 -5.37 -16.38
CA ARG A 13 5.19 -5.02 -15.78
C ARG A 13 5.04 -4.06 -14.59
N ILE A 14 4.04 -4.32 -13.75
CA ILE A 14 3.80 -3.61 -12.48
C ILE A 14 3.94 -4.52 -11.26
N LEU A 15 4.17 -5.82 -11.47
CA LEU A 15 4.33 -6.81 -10.40
C LEU A 15 5.76 -6.80 -9.86
N PRO A 16 6.02 -6.30 -8.64
CA PRO A 16 7.37 -6.32 -8.13
C PRO A 16 7.81 -7.74 -7.77
N ALA A 17 9.08 -8.03 -7.96
CA ALA A 17 9.69 -9.31 -7.60
C ALA A 17 11.11 -9.12 -7.04
N ARG A 18 11.51 -10.03 -6.14
CA ARG A 18 12.80 -10.02 -5.43
C ARG A 18 13.10 -8.64 -4.81
N ASN A 19 12.32 -8.24 -3.80
CA ASN A 19 12.43 -6.93 -3.15
C ASN A 19 12.42 -5.72 -4.11
N PHE A 20 11.54 -5.71 -5.12
CA PHE A 20 11.47 -4.64 -6.15
C PHE A 20 12.74 -4.53 -7.02
N GLN A 21 13.56 -5.57 -7.13
CA GLN A 21 14.64 -5.63 -8.14
C GLN A 21 14.10 -5.81 -9.56
N ARG A 22 12.90 -6.40 -9.69
CA ARG A 22 12.29 -6.75 -10.98
C ARG A 22 10.80 -6.41 -10.98
N VAL A 23 10.23 -6.34 -12.18
CA VAL A 23 8.81 -5.98 -12.42
C VAL A 23 8.00 -7.08 -13.08
N SER A 24 8.59 -8.27 -13.17
CA SER A 24 7.97 -9.45 -13.72
C SER A 24 8.70 -10.70 -13.21
N ILE A 25 7.94 -11.77 -13.02
CA ILE A 25 8.44 -13.14 -12.82
C ILE A 25 8.38 -13.96 -14.12
N GLY A 26 7.85 -13.38 -15.20
CA GLY A 26 7.68 -14.01 -16.47
C GLY A 26 6.38 -14.82 -16.56
N ARG A 27 5.79 -14.81 -17.75
CA ARG A 27 4.46 -15.35 -18.04
C ARG A 27 4.22 -16.77 -17.53
N ALA A 28 5.21 -17.67 -17.66
CA ALA A 28 5.05 -19.06 -17.22
C ALA A 28 4.87 -19.17 -15.71
N LYS A 29 5.67 -18.43 -14.94
CA LYS A 29 5.59 -18.38 -13.47
C LYS A 29 4.34 -17.64 -13.00
N ALA A 30 4.02 -16.50 -13.64
CA ALA A 30 2.81 -15.75 -13.33
C ALA A 30 1.53 -16.58 -13.58
N ARG A 31 1.49 -17.36 -14.66
CA ARG A 31 0.39 -18.29 -14.94
C ARG A 31 0.33 -19.44 -13.92
N ARG A 32 1.47 -19.91 -13.42
CA ARG A 32 1.51 -20.94 -12.37
C ARG A 32 0.92 -20.44 -11.05
N LEU A 33 1.14 -19.16 -10.71
CA LEU A 33 0.57 -18.51 -9.55
C LEU A 33 -0.81 -17.88 -9.81
N SER A 34 -1.37 -18.01 -11.02
CA SER A 34 -2.71 -17.48 -11.33
C SER A 34 -3.79 -18.26 -10.59
N PRO A 35 -5.05 -17.75 -10.54
CA PRO A 35 -6.16 -18.51 -9.99
C PRO A 35 -6.29 -19.94 -10.56
N GLU A 36 -6.01 -20.13 -11.85
CA GLU A 36 -6.04 -21.43 -12.52
C GLU A 36 -4.95 -22.37 -12.00
N GLY A 37 -3.73 -21.85 -11.81
CA GLY A 37 -2.62 -22.62 -11.26
C GLY A 37 -2.85 -23.01 -9.79
N LEU A 38 -3.30 -22.06 -8.97
CA LEU A 38 -3.66 -22.30 -7.57
C LEU A 38 -4.81 -23.31 -7.42
N ARG A 39 -5.81 -23.26 -8.30
CA ARG A 39 -6.91 -24.23 -8.35
C ARG A 39 -6.43 -25.64 -8.64
N ALA A 40 -5.51 -25.77 -9.61
CA ALA A 40 -4.98 -27.07 -10.00
C ALA A 40 -4.17 -27.70 -8.85
N GLU A 41 -3.51 -26.89 -8.03
CA GLU A 41 -2.73 -27.34 -6.88
C GLU A 41 -3.61 -27.78 -5.70
N ALA A 42 -4.54 -26.93 -5.25
CA ALA A 42 -5.16 -27.07 -3.92
C ALA A 42 -6.69 -27.05 -3.92
N GLY A 43 -7.34 -27.06 -5.08
CA GLY A 43 -8.77 -26.84 -5.20
C GLY A 43 -9.17 -25.39 -4.86
N HIS A 44 -10.46 -25.07 -4.92
CA HIS A 44 -10.93 -23.70 -4.71
C HIS A 44 -12.36 -23.64 -4.17
N VAL A 45 -12.56 -22.81 -3.16
CA VAL A 45 -13.86 -22.42 -2.63
C VAL A 45 -13.98 -20.89 -2.69
N ARG A 46 -15.19 -20.42 -2.99
CA ARG A 46 -15.52 -18.99 -2.98
C ARG A 46 -16.49 -18.69 -1.85
N GLU A 47 -16.13 -17.72 -1.03
CA GLU A 47 -16.92 -17.21 0.08
C GLU A 47 -17.10 -15.70 -0.05
N GLY A 48 -17.87 -15.10 0.85
CA GLY A 48 -18.09 -13.66 0.91
C GLY A 48 -18.15 -13.18 2.35
N CYS A 49 -17.84 -11.90 2.54
CA CYS A 49 -18.13 -11.22 3.80
C CYS A 49 -19.63 -11.25 4.10
N ALA A 50 -20.00 -10.96 5.35
CA ALA A 50 -21.40 -10.92 5.78
C ALA A 50 -22.26 -10.05 4.83
N GLY A 51 -23.32 -10.64 4.27
CA GLY A 51 -24.26 -9.96 3.36
C GLY A 51 -23.70 -9.61 1.97
N CYS A 52 -22.47 -9.96 1.64
CA CYS A 52 -21.83 -9.57 0.39
C CYS A 52 -22.09 -10.57 -0.75
N THR A 53 -22.68 -10.09 -1.85
CA THR A 53 -22.97 -10.90 -3.05
C THR A 53 -21.81 -10.97 -4.05
N ILE A 54 -20.76 -10.17 -3.89
CA ILE A 54 -19.56 -10.20 -4.75
C ILE A 54 -18.80 -11.52 -4.56
N GLY A 55 -18.68 -11.99 -3.32
CA GLY A 55 -17.97 -13.23 -2.99
C GLY A 55 -16.49 -13.18 -3.36
N CYS A 56 -15.76 -12.15 -2.92
CA CYS A 56 -14.35 -11.97 -3.27
C CYS A 56 -13.37 -12.75 -2.37
N ASP A 57 -13.83 -13.50 -1.38
CA ASP A 57 -12.98 -14.37 -0.57
C ASP A 57 -12.72 -15.67 -1.33
N HIS A 58 -11.48 -15.86 -1.76
CA HIS A 58 -11.04 -17.04 -2.48
C HIS A 58 -10.12 -17.87 -1.59
N ARG A 59 -10.54 -19.11 -1.31
CA ARG A 59 -9.77 -20.07 -0.53
C ARG A 59 -9.26 -21.19 -1.40
N PHE A 60 -7.97 -21.50 -1.30
CA PHE A 60 -7.31 -22.60 -1.99
C PHE A 60 -6.73 -23.55 -0.95
N GLY A 61 -7.14 -24.81 -0.96
CA GLY A 61 -6.78 -25.77 0.09
C GLY A 61 -7.19 -25.31 1.51
N GLY A 62 -8.26 -24.52 1.63
CA GLY A 62 -8.71 -23.91 2.90
C GLY A 62 -8.04 -22.58 3.25
N THR A 63 -6.95 -22.20 2.58
CA THR A 63 -6.20 -20.96 2.83
C THR A 63 -6.79 -19.80 2.03
N ARG A 64 -7.19 -18.71 2.70
CA ARG A 64 -7.62 -17.50 2.02
C ARG A 64 -6.41 -16.85 1.35
N LEU A 65 -6.57 -16.44 0.09
CA LEU A 65 -5.51 -15.76 -0.63
C LEU A 65 -6.04 -14.53 -1.36
N GLU A 66 -5.34 -13.41 -1.12
CA GLU A 66 -5.54 -12.14 -1.80
C GLU A 66 -4.32 -11.83 -2.67
N TYR A 67 -4.46 -10.89 -3.62
CA TYR A 67 -3.36 -10.44 -4.48
C TYR A 67 -2.10 -10.05 -3.68
N GLU A 68 -2.27 -9.22 -2.64
CA GLU A 68 -1.15 -8.70 -1.86
C GLU A 68 -0.39 -9.80 -1.12
N SER A 69 -1.11 -10.74 -0.49
CA SER A 69 -0.48 -11.89 0.17
C SER A 69 0.28 -12.77 -0.83
N LEU A 70 -0.30 -13.02 -2.01
CA LEU A 70 0.33 -13.79 -3.07
C LEU A 70 1.58 -13.10 -3.62
N PHE A 71 1.53 -11.79 -3.83
CA PHE A 71 2.67 -10.98 -4.26
C PHE A 71 3.79 -11.00 -3.20
N ALA A 72 3.46 -10.65 -1.95
CA ALA A 72 4.43 -10.40 -0.89
C ALA A 72 5.13 -11.68 -0.42
N LEU A 73 4.39 -12.79 -0.33
CA LEU A 73 4.92 -14.10 0.08
C LEU A 73 5.37 -14.97 -1.10
N GLY A 74 5.20 -14.47 -2.33
CA GLY A 74 5.55 -15.16 -3.57
C GLY A 74 6.64 -14.40 -4.34
N PRO A 75 6.30 -13.72 -5.44
CA PRO A 75 7.25 -12.97 -6.29
C PRO A 75 8.23 -12.07 -5.53
N LEU A 76 7.77 -11.35 -4.51
CA LEU A 76 8.61 -10.42 -3.75
C LEU A 76 9.75 -11.15 -3.03
N CYS A 77 9.49 -12.36 -2.52
CA CYS A 77 10.47 -13.24 -1.89
C CYS A 77 11.13 -14.22 -2.88
N GLY A 78 10.87 -14.09 -4.19
CA GLY A 78 11.46 -14.95 -5.21
C GLY A 78 10.83 -16.35 -5.31
N ILE A 79 9.63 -16.54 -4.76
CA ILE A 79 8.90 -17.80 -4.74
C ILE A 79 7.87 -17.82 -5.88
N ASP A 80 7.83 -18.92 -6.64
CA ASP A 80 6.90 -19.15 -7.75
C ASP A 80 6.10 -20.45 -7.61
N GLU A 81 6.17 -21.09 -6.43
CA GLU A 81 5.51 -22.36 -6.11
C GLU A 81 4.20 -22.11 -5.35
N PRO A 82 3.01 -22.43 -5.94
CA PRO A 82 1.72 -22.28 -5.28
C PRO A 82 1.65 -22.85 -3.86
N ALA A 83 2.15 -24.07 -3.64
CA ALA A 83 2.09 -24.72 -2.34
C ALA A 83 2.87 -23.96 -1.24
N GLN A 84 4.03 -23.40 -1.59
CA GLN A 84 4.84 -22.61 -0.65
C GLN A 84 4.14 -21.29 -0.28
N VAL A 85 3.57 -20.59 -1.27
CA VAL A 85 2.84 -19.34 -1.02
C VAL A 85 1.61 -19.58 -0.16
N LEU A 86 0.86 -20.66 -0.42
CA LEU A 86 -0.30 -21.04 0.39
C LEU A 86 0.11 -21.40 1.82
N ALA A 87 1.21 -22.14 2.01
CA ALA A 87 1.72 -22.47 3.34
C ALA A 87 2.14 -21.21 4.13
N ALA A 88 2.83 -20.27 3.47
CA ALA A 88 3.21 -19.00 4.07
C ALA A 88 2.00 -18.13 4.43
N ALA A 89 1.01 -18.03 3.53
CA ALA A 89 -0.22 -17.28 3.78
C ALA A 89 -1.01 -17.87 4.96
N ALA A 90 -1.15 -19.20 5.02
CA ALA A 90 -1.79 -19.88 6.14
C ALA A 90 -1.02 -19.68 7.46
N ALA A 91 0.31 -19.62 7.41
CA ALA A 91 1.13 -19.32 8.58
C ALA A 91 0.90 -17.88 9.07
N CYS A 92 0.87 -16.88 8.18
CA CYS A 92 0.55 -15.50 8.55
C CYS A 92 -0.83 -15.37 9.19
N ASP A 93 -1.87 -15.98 8.62
CA ASP A 93 -3.22 -16.00 9.20
C ASP A 93 -3.23 -16.64 10.60
N ARG A 94 -2.55 -17.78 10.76
CA ARG A 94 -2.46 -18.49 12.06
C ARG A 94 -1.71 -17.68 13.11
N LEU A 95 -0.63 -17.00 12.72
CA LEU A 95 0.27 -16.27 13.61
C LEU A 95 -0.22 -14.83 13.88
N GLY A 96 -1.21 -14.34 13.13
CA GLY A 96 -1.69 -12.95 13.23
C GLY A 96 -0.69 -11.93 12.70
N VAL A 97 0.03 -12.27 11.62
CA VAL A 97 1.08 -11.44 11.03
C VAL A 97 0.61 -10.87 9.68
N ASP A 98 0.86 -9.59 9.43
CA ASP A 98 0.56 -8.97 8.14
C ASP A 98 1.44 -9.56 7.02
N THR A 99 0.81 -10.04 5.95
CA THR A 99 1.50 -10.70 4.83
C THR A 99 2.39 -9.76 4.05
N ILE A 100 1.98 -8.49 3.87
CA ILE A 100 2.75 -7.49 3.12
C ILE A 100 4.03 -7.14 3.89
N SER A 101 3.89 -6.74 5.15
CA SER A 101 5.04 -6.34 5.98
C SER A 101 5.99 -7.50 6.26
N ALA A 102 5.47 -8.72 6.48
CA ALA A 102 6.31 -9.90 6.63
C ALA A 102 7.08 -10.23 5.34
N GLY A 103 6.39 -10.27 4.19
CA GLY A 103 7.01 -10.51 2.89
C GLY A 103 8.05 -9.44 2.54
N GLY A 104 7.74 -8.16 2.74
CA GLY A 104 8.66 -7.05 2.50
C GLY A 104 9.89 -7.09 3.41
N THR A 105 9.71 -7.41 4.69
CA THR A 105 10.84 -7.54 5.63
C THR A 105 11.73 -8.74 5.32
N LEU A 106 11.14 -9.88 4.97
CA LEU A 106 11.89 -11.08 4.57
C LEU A 106 12.62 -10.87 3.24
N ALA A 107 11.97 -10.26 2.24
CA ALA A 107 12.61 -9.94 0.96
C ALA A 107 13.77 -8.95 1.13
N PHE A 108 13.64 -7.97 2.03
CA PHE A 108 14.74 -7.09 2.40
C PHE A 108 15.90 -7.86 3.06
N ALA A 109 15.60 -8.79 3.98
CA ALA A 109 16.61 -9.62 4.62
C ALA A 109 17.34 -10.55 3.63
N MET A 110 16.60 -11.14 2.68
CA MET A 110 17.15 -11.92 1.56
C MET A 110 18.11 -11.09 0.71
N GLU A 111 17.75 -9.84 0.38
CA GLU A 111 18.64 -8.95 -0.38
C GLU A 111 19.88 -8.53 0.44
N CYS A 112 19.74 -8.31 1.74
CA CYS A 112 20.89 -8.02 2.62
C CYS A 112 21.89 -9.19 2.64
N ALA A 113 21.38 -10.42 2.73
CA ALA A 113 22.20 -11.63 2.70
C ALA A 113 22.85 -11.84 1.31
N GLU A 114 22.08 -11.69 0.22
CA GLU A 114 22.58 -11.78 -1.17
C GLU A 114 23.70 -10.77 -1.45
N ARG A 115 23.60 -9.55 -0.90
CA ARG A 115 24.63 -8.50 -1.00
C ARG A 115 25.80 -8.70 -0.02
N GLY A 116 25.76 -9.71 0.84
CA GLY A 116 26.81 -10.00 1.82
C GLY A 116 26.93 -8.96 2.96
N LEU A 117 25.89 -8.16 3.20
CA LEU A 117 25.89 -7.15 4.27
C LEU A 117 25.82 -7.79 5.66
N VAL A 118 25.22 -8.97 5.72
CA VAL A 118 24.99 -9.78 6.92
C VAL A 118 25.08 -11.26 6.55
N PRO A 119 25.65 -12.12 7.41
CA PRO A 119 25.78 -13.56 7.15
C PRO A 119 24.50 -14.32 7.52
N TRP A 120 23.32 -13.78 7.22
CA TRP A 120 22.05 -14.43 7.54
C TRP A 120 21.81 -15.60 6.58
N PRO A 121 21.37 -16.77 7.08
CA PRO A 121 21.17 -17.96 6.26
C PRO A 121 19.80 -17.94 5.56
N ILE A 122 19.47 -16.82 4.92
CA ILE A 122 18.21 -16.62 4.20
C ILE A 122 18.49 -16.22 2.75
N ALA A 123 17.81 -16.84 1.80
CA ALA A 123 17.92 -16.58 0.38
C ALA A 123 16.55 -16.43 -0.27
N PHE A 124 16.50 -15.70 -1.39
CA PHE A 124 15.30 -15.63 -2.23
C PHE A 124 14.89 -17.03 -2.70
N GLY A 125 13.61 -17.37 -2.55
CA GLY A 125 13.06 -18.69 -2.87
C GLY A 125 13.06 -19.68 -1.71
N ASP A 126 13.56 -19.30 -0.53
CA ASP A 126 13.48 -20.13 0.68
C ASP A 126 12.04 -20.31 1.16
N ASP A 127 11.78 -21.40 1.88
CA ASP A 127 10.53 -21.58 2.61
C ASP A 127 10.38 -20.52 3.71
N LEU A 128 9.31 -19.72 3.63
CA LEU A 128 9.07 -18.61 4.56
C LEU A 128 8.51 -19.06 5.90
N VAL A 129 7.89 -20.24 6.00
CA VAL A 129 7.17 -20.64 7.22
C VAL A 129 8.08 -20.66 8.46
N PRO A 130 9.30 -21.25 8.42
CA PRO A 130 10.21 -21.22 9.57
C PRO A 130 10.62 -19.80 9.99
N TRP A 131 10.72 -18.87 9.04
CA TRP A 131 11.07 -17.48 9.32
C TRP A 131 9.90 -16.72 9.94
N LEU A 132 8.68 -16.95 9.44
CA LEU A 132 7.46 -16.38 10.00
C LEU A 132 7.24 -16.84 11.46
N GLU A 133 7.49 -18.12 11.74
CA GLU A 133 7.42 -18.66 13.11
C GLU A 133 8.45 -18.01 14.04
N LYS A 134 9.69 -17.82 13.57
CA LYS A 134 10.73 -17.10 14.30
C LYS A 134 10.37 -15.63 14.55
N ILE A 135 9.76 -14.95 13.57
CA ILE A 135 9.29 -13.58 13.70
C ILE A 135 8.20 -13.50 14.77
N ALA A 136 7.18 -14.35 14.68
CA ALA A 136 6.07 -14.36 15.62
C ALA A 136 6.51 -14.72 17.06
N ALA A 137 7.46 -15.64 17.20
CA ALA A 137 8.02 -16.03 18.48
C ALA A 137 9.13 -15.09 18.99
N ARG A 138 9.58 -14.12 18.18
CA ARG A 138 10.76 -13.27 18.44
C ARG A 138 12.01 -14.09 18.82
N GLU A 139 12.31 -15.12 18.02
CA GLU A 139 13.41 -16.05 18.30
C GLU A 139 14.63 -15.81 17.40
N GLY A 140 15.79 -15.58 18.02
CA GLY A 140 17.06 -15.40 17.31
C GLY A 140 17.00 -14.21 16.33
N ILE A 141 17.30 -14.44 15.05
CA ILE A 141 17.17 -13.42 14.00
C ILE A 141 15.72 -12.93 13.85
N GLY A 142 14.73 -13.77 14.21
CA GLY A 142 13.31 -13.42 14.18
C GLY A 142 12.93 -12.22 15.05
N ASP A 143 13.61 -12.00 16.19
CA ASP A 143 13.35 -10.81 17.02
C ASP A 143 13.70 -9.52 16.29
N LEU A 144 14.84 -9.50 15.58
CA LEU A 144 15.22 -8.35 14.77
C LEU A 144 14.25 -8.16 13.59
N LEU A 145 13.90 -9.25 12.89
CA LEU A 145 12.99 -9.18 11.74
C LEU A 145 11.56 -8.79 12.14
N ALA A 146 11.13 -9.05 13.37
CA ALA A 146 9.84 -8.60 13.89
C ALA A 146 9.69 -7.07 13.98
N GLU A 147 10.79 -6.32 13.88
CA GLU A 147 10.77 -4.85 13.95
C GLU A 147 10.42 -4.16 12.62
N GLY A 148 10.38 -4.90 11.51
CA GLY A 148 10.08 -4.39 10.16
C GLY A 148 11.29 -3.81 9.43
N SER A 149 11.20 -3.71 8.11
CA SER A 149 12.34 -3.40 7.22
C SER A 149 13.05 -2.09 7.55
N ARG A 150 12.31 -1.04 7.96
CA ARG A 150 12.89 0.26 8.35
C ARG A 150 13.89 0.13 9.50
N ARG A 151 13.49 -0.59 10.57
CA ARG A 151 14.31 -0.77 11.78
C ARG A 151 15.43 -1.77 11.55
N VAL A 152 15.17 -2.84 10.81
CA VAL A 152 16.20 -3.80 10.39
C VAL A 152 17.28 -3.09 9.57
N ALA A 153 16.92 -2.25 8.60
CA ALA A 153 17.86 -1.49 7.79
C ALA A 153 18.73 -0.54 8.64
N ALA A 154 18.12 0.18 9.58
CA ALA A 154 18.88 1.02 10.51
C ALA A 154 19.89 0.21 11.34
N ARG A 155 19.57 -1.03 11.70
CA ARG A 155 20.46 -1.92 12.45
C ARG A 155 21.59 -2.51 11.59
N VAL A 156 21.28 -2.90 10.35
CA VAL A 156 22.24 -3.41 9.36
C VAL A 156 23.21 -2.31 8.93
N GLY A 157 22.71 -1.08 8.79
CA GLY A 157 23.48 0.06 8.29
C GLY A 157 23.94 -0.16 6.86
N GLN A 158 25.16 0.29 6.54
CA GLN A 158 25.84 0.00 5.26
C GLN A 158 25.06 0.46 4.01
N GLY A 159 24.24 1.51 4.14
CA GLY A 159 23.40 2.00 3.04
C GLY A 159 22.19 1.12 2.73
N SER A 160 21.84 0.17 3.61
CA SER A 160 20.72 -0.76 3.38
C SER A 160 19.35 -0.08 3.38
N GLU A 161 19.21 1.09 3.98
CA GLU A 161 18.01 1.93 3.90
C GLU A 161 17.63 2.31 2.46
N ARG A 162 18.59 2.27 1.53
CA ARG A 162 18.37 2.60 0.11
C ARG A 162 17.46 1.60 -0.60
N PHE A 163 17.38 0.36 -0.11
CA PHE A 163 16.57 -0.73 -0.68
C PHE A 163 15.64 -1.42 0.34
N ALA A 164 15.46 -0.82 1.53
CA ALA A 164 14.36 -1.16 2.41
C ALA A 164 13.05 -0.57 1.84
N CYS A 165 12.26 -1.40 1.15
CA CYS A 165 11.09 -0.97 0.41
C CYS A 165 9.91 -0.60 1.33
N GLN A 166 9.99 0.57 1.98
CA GLN A 166 8.99 1.11 2.90
C GLN A 166 8.80 2.63 2.76
N VAL A 167 7.65 3.15 3.18
CA VAL A 167 7.40 4.59 3.39
C VAL A 167 6.83 4.79 4.79
N LYS A 168 7.43 5.72 5.56
CA LYS A 168 7.04 6.03 6.97
C LYS A 168 7.01 4.82 7.91
N GLY A 169 7.78 3.79 7.61
CA GLY A 169 7.89 2.54 8.38
C GLY A 169 6.98 1.41 7.91
N LEU A 170 6.15 1.62 6.88
CA LEU A 170 5.26 0.59 6.34
C LEU A 170 5.80 0.08 4.99
N GLU A 171 5.94 -1.24 4.86
CA GLU A 171 6.39 -1.91 3.63
C GLU A 171 5.46 -1.62 2.44
N LEU A 172 6.05 -1.51 1.24
CA LEU A 172 5.30 -1.24 0.02
C LEU A 172 4.39 -2.41 -0.41
N PRO A 173 3.20 -2.11 -0.95
CA PRO A 173 2.30 -3.10 -1.54
C PRO A 173 2.74 -3.48 -2.96
N GLY A 174 2.02 -4.41 -3.59
CA GLY A 174 2.30 -5.02 -4.90
C GLY A 174 2.11 -4.10 -6.11
N TYR A 175 2.74 -2.93 -6.12
CA TYR A 175 2.68 -1.99 -7.24
C TYR A 175 4.04 -1.36 -7.46
N GLU A 176 4.61 -1.55 -8.64
CA GLU A 176 5.88 -0.92 -9.01
C GLU A 176 5.73 0.59 -9.23
N PRO A 177 6.30 1.45 -8.38
CA PRO A 177 6.15 2.91 -8.52
C PRO A 177 6.81 3.47 -9.77
N ARG A 178 7.91 2.87 -10.26
CA ARG A 178 8.63 3.35 -11.46
C ARG A 178 7.81 3.23 -12.75
N THR A 179 6.75 2.42 -12.74
CA THR A 179 5.85 2.23 -13.90
C THR A 179 4.43 2.72 -13.63
N MET A 180 4.20 3.42 -12.51
CA MET A 180 2.90 3.90 -12.06
C MET A 180 3.06 5.24 -11.31
N GLN A 181 3.11 6.35 -12.03
CA GLN A 181 3.48 7.65 -11.49
C GLN A 181 2.45 8.23 -10.49
N THR A 182 1.15 7.98 -10.71
CA THR A 182 0.11 8.43 -9.76
C THR A 182 0.18 7.60 -8.48
N MET A 183 0.39 6.29 -8.62
CA MET A 183 0.61 5.38 -7.48
C MET A 183 1.88 5.71 -6.71
N ALA A 184 2.97 6.10 -7.38
CA ALA A 184 4.20 6.54 -6.73
C ALA A 184 3.97 7.72 -5.80
N LEU A 185 3.21 8.73 -6.25
CA LEU A 185 2.82 9.85 -5.41
C LEU A 185 1.91 9.38 -4.25
N GLY A 186 0.89 8.57 -4.53
CA GLY A 186 -0.02 8.05 -3.51
C GLY A 186 0.69 7.28 -2.39
N LEU A 187 1.68 6.45 -2.73
CA LEU A 187 2.51 5.73 -1.75
C LEU A 187 3.38 6.68 -0.92
N ALA A 188 3.95 7.71 -1.54
CA ALA A 188 4.81 8.68 -0.87
C ALA A 188 4.02 9.51 0.17
N VAL A 189 2.84 10.02 -0.20
CA VAL A 189 2.10 10.96 0.65
C VAL A 189 1.16 10.29 1.65
N ALA A 190 0.77 9.03 1.45
CA ALA A 190 -0.19 8.35 2.34
C ALA A 190 0.16 8.51 3.83
N ALA A 191 -0.83 8.96 4.62
CA ALA A 191 -0.62 9.26 6.03
C ALA A 191 -0.20 8.03 6.85
N ARG A 192 -0.66 6.83 6.51
CA ARG A 192 -0.32 5.61 7.25
C ARG A 192 1.05 5.01 6.87
N GLY A 193 1.75 5.60 5.91
CA GLY A 193 2.85 4.95 5.17
C GLY A 193 2.33 4.30 3.88
N ALA A 194 3.18 3.51 3.21
CA ALA A 194 2.92 2.95 1.88
C ALA A 194 1.69 2.01 1.84
N ASP A 195 0.48 2.57 1.70
CA ASP A 195 -0.76 1.80 1.60
C ASP A 195 -1.55 2.17 0.35
N HIS A 196 -1.68 1.19 -0.55
CA HIS A 196 -2.50 1.29 -1.76
C HIS A 196 -4.00 1.42 -1.45
N ASN A 197 -4.48 0.97 -0.28
CA ASN A 197 -5.90 0.92 0.05
C ASN A 197 -6.44 2.21 0.69
N ARG A 198 -5.58 3.10 1.22
CA ARG A 198 -5.99 4.44 1.70
C ARG A 198 -6.01 5.50 0.61
N SER A 199 -5.35 5.27 -0.53
CA SER A 199 -5.45 6.14 -1.71
C SER A 199 -6.20 5.45 -2.84
N GLY A 200 -5.77 4.28 -3.31
CA GLY A 200 -6.31 3.69 -4.54
C GLY A 200 -5.77 4.34 -5.82
N ALA A 201 -4.71 5.15 -5.73
CA ALA A 201 -4.08 5.85 -6.85
C ALA A 201 -3.73 4.95 -8.05
N TYR A 202 -3.45 3.66 -7.82
CA TYR A 202 -3.25 2.69 -8.89
C TYR A 202 -4.43 2.61 -9.87
N GLN A 203 -5.66 2.91 -9.42
CA GLN A 203 -6.84 2.94 -10.27
C GLN A 203 -6.74 4.03 -11.33
N ALA A 204 -6.24 5.22 -10.96
CA ALA A 204 -6.05 6.33 -11.89
C ALA A 204 -5.03 5.99 -12.98
N ASP A 205 -3.93 5.31 -12.61
CA ASP A 205 -2.91 4.85 -13.58
C ASP A 205 -3.42 3.76 -14.52
N LEU A 206 -4.41 2.95 -14.10
CA LEU A 206 -4.97 1.85 -14.90
C LEU A 206 -6.21 2.26 -15.70
N GLN A 207 -6.62 3.53 -15.68
CA GLN A 207 -7.73 4.01 -16.49
C GLN A 207 -7.37 4.05 -17.99
N PRO A 208 -8.32 3.73 -18.89
CA PRO A 208 -8.12 3.87 -20.33
C PRO A 208 -7.67 5.29 -20.72
N GLY A 209 -6.61 5.38 -21.53
CA GLY A 209 -6.10 6.66 -22.02
C GLY A 209 -5.16 7.39 -21.05
N VAL A 210 -4.90 6.86 -19.86
CA VAL A 210 -3.87 7.38 -18.95
C VAL A 210 -2.54 6.71 -19.27
N ASP A 211 -1.51 7.53 -19.54
CA ASP A 211 -0.13 7.07 -19.58
C ASP A 211 0.44 7.01 -18.16
N ARG A 212 0.44 5.82 -17.57
CA ARG A 212 0.96 5.55 -16.23
C ARG A 212 2.47 5.74 -16.06
N PHE A 213 3.22 5.85 -17.16
CA PHE A 213 4.65 6.14 -17.12
C PHE A 213 4.92 7.65 -17.01
N ALA A 214 3.93 8.48 -17.29
CA ALA A 214 4.04 9.92 -17.26
C ALA A 214 3.30 10.53 -16.07
N ALA A 215 3.94 11.51 -15.43
CA ALA A 215 3.32 12.34 -14.41
C ALA A 215 3.22 13.79 -14.91
N ALA A 216 2.19 14.51 -14.48
CA ALA A 216 2.04 15.93 -14.75
C ALA A 216 1.60 16.64 -13.47
N LEU A 217 2.34 17.69 -13.09
CA LEU A 217 2.03 18.48 -11.88
C LEU A 217 0.61 19.04 -11.87
N ALA A 218 0.05 19.32 -13.05
CA ALA A 218 -1.31 19.84 -13.19
C ALA A 218 -2.41 18.81 -12.92
N THR A 219 -2.13 17.50 -12.96
CA THR A 219 -3.17 16.45 -12.91
C THR A 219 -2.88 15.34 -11.91
N THR A 220 -1.62 14.90 -11.76
CA THR A 220 -1.27 13.77 -10.89
C THR A 220 -1.62 14.03 -9.42
N PRO A 221 -1.30 15.19 -8.80
CA PRO A 221 -1.72 15.48 -7.43
C PRO A 221 -3.24 15.46 -7.23
N ALA A 222 -4.00 16.03 -8.18
CA ALA A 222 -5.45 16.06 -8.12
C ALA A 222 -6.06 14.64 -8.17
N ARG A 223 -5.50 13.74 -9.01
CA ARG A 223 -5.92 12.33 -9.05
C ARG A 223 -5.67 11.60 -7.74
N VAL A 224 -4.53 11.84 -7.08
CA VAL A 224 -4.23 11.25 -5.77
C VAL A 224 -5.20 11.75 -4.71
N ILE A 225 -5.49 13.06 -4.68
CA ILE A 225 -6.47 13.67 -3.77
C ILE A 225 -7.85 13.06 -3.96
N GLU A 226 -8.33 12.98 -5.20
CA GLU A 226 -9.64 12.42 -5.53
C GLU A 226 -9.76 10.95 -5.08
N THR A 227 -8.78 10.12 -5.40
CA THR A 227 -8.80 8.70 -5.04
C THR A 227 -8.73 8.50 -3.51
N GLU A 228 -7.92 9.28 -2.81
CA GLU A 228 -7.80 9.25 -1.35
C GLU A 228 -9.08 9.74 -0.65
N ASP A 229 -9.74 10.76 -1.18
CA ASP A 229 -11.01 11.27 -0.64
C ASP A 229 -12.14 10.25 -0.85
N HIS A 230 -12.20 9.62 -2.03
CA HIS A 230 -13.10 8.48 -2.26
C HIS A 230 -12.81 7.33 -1.29
N ALA A 231 -11.54 7.02 -1.04
CA ALA A 231 -11.17 5.98 -0.09
C ALA A 231 -11.57 6.34 1.35
N ALA A 232 -11.39 7.60 1.76
CA ALA A 232 -11.79 8.10 3.07
C ALA A 232 -13.31 8.06 3.27
N LEU A 233 -14.09 8.45 2.25
CA LEU A 233 -15.55 8.35 2.28
C LEU A 233 -16.01 6.90 2.48
N LEU A 234 -15.50 5.97 1.67
CA LEU A 234 -15.90 4.56 1.77
C LEU A 234 -15.51 3.96 3.13
N ASP A 235 -14.35 4.33 3.68
CA ASP A 235 -13.94 3.91 5.02
C ASP A 235 -14.88 4.47 6.11
N ALA A 236 -15.29 5.73 6.00
CA ALA A 236 -16.20 6.37 6.95
C ALA A 236 -17.61 5.78 6.91
N LEU A 237 -18.10 5.43 5.71
CA LEU A 237 -19.39 4.74 5.51
C LEU A 237 -19.31 3.24 5.85
N ILE A 238 -18.12 2.71 6.15
CA ILE A 238 -17.86 1.28 6.39
C ILE A 238 -18.30 0.43 5.18
N LEU A 239 -18.06 0.95 3.98
CA LEU A 239 -18.36 0.27 2.71
C LEU A 239 -17.11 -0.38 2.13
N CYS A 240 -17.28 -1.61 1.63
CA CYS A 240 -16.20 -2.32 0.96
C CYS A 240 -15.77 -1.59 -0.32
N LYS A 241 -14.47 -1.35 -0.47
CA LYS A 241 -13.86 -0.70 -1.63
C LYS A 241 -14.00 -1.46 -2.95
N PHE A 242 -14.41 -2.73 -2.93
CA PHE A 242 -14.78 -3.44 -4.16
C PHE A 242 -16.18 -3.08 -4.68
N LEU A 243 -16.96 -2.30 -3.93
CA LEU A 243 -18.24 -1.73 -4.41
C LEU A 243 -18.06 -0.51 -5.31
N ARG A 244 -16.83 0.03 -5.46
CA ARG A 244 -16.56 1.22 -6.29
C ARG A 244 -17.07 1.12 -7.73
N GLY A 245 -17.10 -0.07 -8.31
CA GLY A 245 -17.63 -0.29 -9.67
C GLY A 245 -19.15 -0.49 -9.74
N ALA A 246 -19.82 -0.62 -8.60
CA ALA A 246 -21.27 -0.77 -8.48
C ALA A 246 -21.97 0.53 -8.03
N ILE A 247 -21.20 1.55 -7.65
CA ILE A 247 -21.66 2.87 -7.23
C ILE A 247 -21.37 3.83 -8.38
N ALA A 248 -22.38 4.52 -8.88
CA ALA A 248 -22.26 5.46 -10.00
C ALA A 248 -21.71 6.81 -9.53
N ASP A 249 -22.25 7.36 -8.44
CA ASP A 249 -21.70 8.55 -7.77
C ASP A 249 -21.63 8.29 -6.26
N PRO A 250 -20.43 8.04 -5.71
CA PRO A 250 -20.29 7.70 -4.30
C PRO A 250 -20.67 8.84 -3.36
N TRP A 251 -20.65 10.10 -3.81
CA TRP A 251 -21.03 11.24 -2.99
C TRP A 251 -22.54 11.38 -2.88
N VAL A 252 -23.26 11.19 -3.98
CA VAL A 252 -24.74 11.22 -3.99
C VAL A 252 -25.30 9.99 -3.28
N GLU A 253 -24.88 8.79 -3.70
CA GLU A 253 -25.39 7.55 -3.12
C GLU A 253 -24.94 7.39 -1.67
N GLY A 254 -23.74 7.87 -1.31
CA GLY A 254 -23.26 7.90 0.07
C GLY A 254 -24.12 8.77 0.99
N ALA A 255 -24.56 9.94 0.52
CA ALA A 255 -25.47 10.83 1.25
C ALA A 255 -26.84 10.18 1.47
N GLU A 256 -27.39 9.58 0.41
CA GLU A 256 -28.67 8.85 0.48
C GLU A 256 -28.60 7.67 1.47
N LEU A 257 -27.53 6.86 1.41
CA LEU A 257 -27.30 5.75 2.33
C LEU A 257 -27.24 6.23 3.78
N LEU A 258 -26.51 7.30 4.05
CA LEU A 258 -26.37 7.84 5.40
C LEU A 258 -27.70 8.37 5.95
N ALA A 259 -28.49 9.06 5.12
CA ALA A 259 -29.82 9.53 5.49
C ALA A 259 -30.78 8.36 5.77
N MET A 260 -30.76 7.32 4.92
CA MET A 260 -31.66 6.16 5.07
C MET A 260 -31.32 5.27 6.27
N THR A 261 -30.03 5.11 6.59
CA THR A 261 -29.58 4.13 7.60
C THR A 261 -29.33 4.76 8.97
N ALA A 262 -28.83 5.99 9.01
CA ALA A 262 -28.46 6.68 10.25
C ALA A 262 -29.32 7.92 10.53
N GLY A 263 -30.18 8.34 9.59
CA GLY A 263 -30.99 9.55 9.74
C GLY A 263 -30.17 10.85 9.65
N ILE A 264 -28.92 10.78 9.21
CA ILE A 264 -28.03 11.95 9.08
C ILE A 264 -28.13 12.46 7.64
N ALA A 265 -28.72 13.64 7.48
CA ALA A 265 -28.86 14.29 6.19
C ALA A 265 -27.65 15.18 5.90
N LEU A 266 -26.80 14.75 4.96
CA LEU A 266 -25.71 15.53 4.40
C LEU A 266 -25.89 15.64 2.90
N SER A 267 -25.43 16.74 2.32
CA SER A 267 -25.27 16.89 0.88
C SER A 267 -24.00 16.20 0.38
N PRO A 268 -23.90 15.92 -0.94
CA PRO A 268 -22.67 15.39 -1.54
C PRO A 268 -21.44 16.26 -1.28
N ASP A 269 -21.60 17.59 -1.23
CA ASP A 269 -20.49 18.51 -0.99
C ASP A 269 -20.05 18.49 0.48
N GLU A 270 -20.97 18.40 1.43
CA GLU A 270 -20.64 18.19 2.85
C GLU A 270 -19.90 16.87 3.07
N LEU A 271 -20.19 15.82 2.28
CA LEU A 271 -19.43 14.57 2.32
C LEU A 271 -18.01 14.72 1.75
N ARG A 272 -17.82 15.50 0.68
CA ARG A 272 -16.49 15.82 0.15
C ARG A 272 -15.65 16.57 1.18
N GLU A 273 -16.25 17.56 1.84
CA GLU A 273 -15.61 18.30 2.93
C GLU A 273 -15.26 17.36 4.10
N ALA A 274 -16.16 16.44 4.47
CA ALA A 274 -15.89 15.45 5.51
C ALA A 274 -14.73 14.50 5.15
N ALA A 275 -14.66 14.02 3.90
CA ALA A 275 -13.55 13.18 3.44
C ALA A 275 -12.22 13.94 3.49
N ALA A 276 -12.17 15.16 2.96
CA ALA A 276 -10.98 16.01 3.01
C ALA A 276 -10.55 16.31 4.46
N ARG A 277 -11.50 16.56 5.37
CA ARG A 277 -11.26 16.74 6.80
C ARG A 277 -10.65 15.50 7.45
N ILE A 278 -11.16 14.30 7.14
CA ILE A 278 -10.62 13.03 7.65
C ILE A 278 -9.16 12.85 7.20
N VAL A 279 -8.86 13.12 5.93
CA VAL A 279 -7.48 13.02 5.41
C VAL A 279 -6.58 14.04 6.10
N ALA A 280 -7.00 15.30 6.18
CA ALA A 280 -6.25 16.36 6.85
C ALA A 280 -5.95 16.00 8.32
N LEU A 281 -6.93 15.46 9.06
CA LEU A 281 -6.74 15.06 10.46
C LEU A 281 -5.65 14.00 10.61
N ARG A 282 -5.57 13.03 9.71
CA ARG A 282 -4.53 11.98 9.74
C ARG A 282 -3.14 12.58 9.57
N HIS A 283 -2.99 13.54 8.65
CA HIS A 283 -1.71 14.24 8.46
C HIS A 283 -1.34 15.12 9.65
N LEU A 284 -2.30 15.85 10.22
CA LEU A 284 -2.07 16.69 11.39
C LEU A 284 -1.69 15.86 12.62
N TYR A 285 -2.37 14.73 12.82
CA TYR A 285 -2.00 13.76 13.83
C TYR A 285 -0.52 13.35 13.68
N ASN A 286 -0.14 12.87 12.50
CA ASN A 286 1.23 12.43 12.25
C ASN A 286 2.25 13.55 12.50
N ARG A 287 1.92 14.78 12.07
CA ARG A 287 2.78 15.94 12.25
C ARG A 287 3.01 16.27 13.72
N ARG A 288 1.96 16.19 14.55
CA ARG A 288 2.07 16.31 16.01
C ARG A 288 3.02 15.24 16.56
N GLU A 289 2.93 14.01 16.06
CA GLU A 289 3.82 12.91 16.44
C GLU A 289 5.24 12.98 15.82
N GLY A 290 5.57 14.05 15.09
CA GLY A 290 6.92 14.31 14.58
C GLY A 290 7.16 13.93 13.11
N TRP A 291 6.13 13.51 12.37
CA TRP A 291 6.25 13.35 10.91
C TRP A 291 6.50 14.68 10.22
N THR A 292 7.33 14.64 9.17
CA THR A 292 7.61 15.80 8.31
C THR A 292 7.43 15.45 6.84
N ILE A 293 7.17 16.45 6.00
CA ILE A 293 7.04 16.29 4.54
C ILE A 293 8.31 15.67 3.92
N ALA A 294 9.48 15.77 4.57
CA ALA A 294 10.69 15.11 4.12
C ALA A 294 10.60 13.57 4.12
N GLU A 295 9.68 12.98 4.90
CA GLU A 295 9.38 11.54 4.87
C GLU A 295 8.39 11.14 3.76
N ASP A 296 7.82 12.11 3.02
CA ASP A 296 6.96 11.84 1.85
C ASP A 296 7.81 11.59 0.60
N THR A 297 8.51 10.46 0.62
CA THR A 297 9.37 10.02 -0.47
C THR A 297 9.30 8.51 -0.59
N LEU A 298 9.91 7.97 -1.64
CA LEU A 298 10.18 6.55 -1.80
C LEU A 298 11.64 6.23 -1.45
N PRO A 299 11.98 4.96 -1.21
CA PRO A 299 13.37 4.48 -1.08
C PRO A 299 14.24 4.81 -2.29
N ALA A 300 15.54 5.00 -2.06
CA ALA A 300 16.48 5.48 -3.08
C ALA A 300 16.53 4.62 -4.35
N ARG A 301 16.34 3.29 -4.21
CA ARG A 301 16.23 2.34 -5.34
C ARG A 301 15.30 2.83 -6.44
N PHE A 302 14.14 3.41 -6.09
CA PHE A 302 13.14 3.77 -7.08
C PHE A 302 13.58 4.93 -7.99
N PHE A 303 14.58 5.71 -7.57
CA PHE A 303 15.15 6.80 -8.35
C PHE A 303 16.49 6.42 -8.99
N ASP A 304 17.30 5.62 -8.28
CA ASP A 304 18.69 5.39 -8.63
C ASP A 304 18.89 4.09 -9.44
N GLU A 305 17.92 3.17 -9.41
CA GLU A 305 17.97 1.87 -10.11
C GLU A 305 16.87 1.79 -11.18
N PRO A 306 17.17 2.04 -12.47
CA PRO A 306 16.19 1.93 -13.55
C PRO A 306 15.78 0.48 -13.80
N LEU A 307 14.58 0.29 -14.33
CA LEU A 307 14.07 -1.01 -14.73
C LEU A 307 14.67 -1.48 -16.06
N GLU A 308 14.61 -2.78 -16.34
CA GLU A 308 15.14 -3.39 -17.58
C GLU A 308 14.55 -2.79 -18.87
N ASP A 309 13.32 -2.30 -18.81
CA ASP A 309 12.61 -1.65 -19.93
C ASP A 309 12.81 -0.13 -19.98
N GLY A 310 13.67 0.40 -19.10
CA GLY A 310 14.01 1.83 -19.03
C GLY A 310 13.03 2.67 -18.23
N ALA A 311 11.95 2.11 -17.69
CA ALA A 311 11.04 2.85 -16.84
C ALA A 311 11.75 3.32 -15.54
N ALA A 312 11.50 4.58 -15.17
CA ALA A 312 12.18 5.26 -14.08
C ALA A 312 11.26 6.29 -13.41
N LEU A 313 11.65 6.71 -12.21
CA LEU A 313 10.98 7.77 -11.45
C LEU A 313 11.99 8.88 -11.16
N SER A 314 11.65 10.13 -11.48
CA SER A 314 12.50 11.28 -11.13
C SER A 314 12.25 11.68 -9.67
N ARG A 315 13.34 11.84 -8.93
CA ARG A 315 13.32 12.35 -7.55
C ARG A 315 12.78 13.78 -7.50
N GLU A 316 13.21 14.61 -8.44
CA GLU A 316 12.81 16.01 -8.57
C GLU A 316 11.32 16.12 -8.91
N LEU A 317 10.83 15.29 -9.84
CA LEU A 317 9.42 15.26 -10.21
C LEU A 317 8.55 14.78 -9.05
N LEU A 318 8.94 13.71 -8.34
CA LEU A 318 8.20 13.25 -7.16
C LEU A 318 8.15 14.34 -6.08
N ALA A 319 9.27 14.98 -5.76
CA ALA A 319 9.31 16.06 -4.79
C ALA A 319 8.41 17.23 -5.17
N ALA A 320 8.40 17.62 -6.45
CA ALA A 320 7.50 18.65 -6.96
C ALA A 320 6.02 18.23 -6.87
N MET A 321 5.70 16.97 -7.15
CA MET A 321 4.34 16.42 -7.00
C MET A 321 3.89 16.37 -5.53
N VAL A 322 4.77 16.00 -4.61
CA VAL A 322 4.51 16.01 -3.16
C VAL A 322 4.21 17.42 -2.68
N ALA A 323 5.02 18.41 -3.09
CA ALA A 323 4.78 19.81 -2.77
C ALA A 323 3.42 20.29 -3.32
N ALA A 324 3.11 19.97 -4.58
CA ALA A 324 1.82 20.32 -5.19
C ALA A 324 0.62 19.63 -4.52
N TYR A 325 0.77 18.37 -4.08
CA TYR A 325 -0.24 17.65 -3.30
C TYR A 325 -0.51 18.35 -1.97
N HIS A 326 0.54 18.69 -1.21
CA HIS A 326 0.40 19.38 0.07
C HIS A 326 -0.18 20.78 -0.09
N GLU A 327 0.21 21.52 -1.13
CA GLU A 327 -0.37 22.84 -1.43
C GLU A 327 -1.87 22.72 -1.75
N ALA A 328 -2.26 21.72 -2.56
CA ALA A 328 -3.66 21.49 -2.91
C ALA A 328 -4.51 21.02 -1.71
N ARG A 329 -3.94 20.25 -0.79
CA ARG A 329 -4.53 19.95 0.54
C ARG A 329 -4.48 21.16 1.49
N GLY A 330 -3.70 22.18 1.10
CA GLY A 330 -3.04 23.20 1.90
C GLY A 330 -2.62 22.76 3.31
N LEU A 331 -1.91 21.64 3.32
CA LEU A 331 -1.01 21.22 4.38
C LEU A 331 0.44 21.71 4.10
N GLY A 332 0.62 22.53 3.07
CA GLY A 332 1.89 23.13 2.65
C GLY A 332 2.42 24.16 3.63
N VAL A 333 3.10 23.71 4.67
CA VAL A 333 4.07 24.45 5.52
C VAL A 333 4.79 23.43 6.38
N GLU A 334 6.03 23.68 6.83
CA GLU A 334 6.75 22.80 7.79
C GLU A 334 6.24 22.92 9.24
N ARG A 335 5.34 23.87 9.51
CA ARG A 335 4.62 24.02 10.77
C ARG A 335 3.15 23.66 10.58
N LEU A 336 2.43 23.41 11.67
CA LEU A 336 0.99 23.16 11.60
C LEU A 336 0.28 24.33 10.91
N PRO A 337 -0.81 24.08 10.16
CA PRO A 337 -1.61 25.15 9.59
C PRO A 337 -2.03 26.16 10.67
N PRO A 338 -2.16 27.47 10.33
CA PRO A 338 -2.66 28.46 11.27
C PRO A 338 -4.00 28.04 11.90
N ARG A 339 -4.25 28.42 13.16
CA ARG A 339 -5.47 28.04 13.90
C ARG A 339 -6.76 28.33 13.12
N GLU A 340 -6.84 29.48 12.45
CA GLU A 340 -7.97 29.86 11.59
C GLU A 340 -8.27 28.82 10.50
N ARG A 341 -7.23 28.21 9.93
CA ARG A 341 -7.35 27.16 8.93
C ARG A 341 -7.79 25.82 9.54
N LEU A 342 -7.33 25.53 10.76
CA LEU A 342 -7.79 24.36 11.50
C LEU A 342 -9.27 24.54 11.88
N ASP A 343 -9.66 25.69 12.39
CA ASP A 343 -11.05 25.99 12.75
C ASP A 343 -11.97 25.89 11.51
N ALA A 344 -11.54 26.40 10.35
CA ALA A 344 -12.30 26.26 9.10
C ALA A 344 -12.42 24.80 8.63
N LEU A 345 -11.34 24.01 8.75
CA LEU A 345 -11.36 22.60 8.35
C LEU A 345 -12.15 21.74 9.32
N PHE A 346 -12.18 22.06 10.61
CA PHE A 346 -12.66 21.17 11.66
C PHE A 346 -13.92 21.64 12.38
N ALA A 347 -14.42 22.85 12.14
CA ALA A 347 -15.72 23.26 12.69
C ALA A 347 -16.82 22.23 12.36
N PRO A 348 -17.66 21.82 13.34
CA PRO A 348 -17.75 22.30 14.71
C PRO A 348 -16.96 21.46 15.76
N LEU A 349 -16.00 20.63 15.36
CA LEU A 349 -15.19 19.82 16.27
C LEU A 349 -14.35 20.73 17.19
N ASP A 350 -14.42 20.48 18.50
CA ASP A 350 -13.51 21.08 19.47
C ASP A 350 -12.12 20.45 19.32
N LEU A 351 -11.18 21.23 18.79
CA LEU A 351 -9.79 20.82 18.62
C LEU A 351 -8.87 21.32 19.74
N ASP A 352 -9.37 22.01 20.77
CA ASP A 352 -8.54 22.46 21.88
C ASP A 352 -7.75 21.32 22.55
N PRO A 353 -8.29 20.10 22.73
CA PRO A 353 -7.51 18.96 23.23
C PRO A 353 -6.41 18.47 22.28
N TRP A 354 -6.50 18.82 21.00
CA TRP A 354 -5.50 18.48 19.98
C TRP A 354 -4.48 19.59 19.76
N ALA A 355 -4.82 20.82 20.15
CA ALA A 355 -3.97 22.01 20.10
C ALA A 355 -2.96 22.08 21.26
N GLU A 356 -3.24 21.41 22.38
CA GLU A 356 -2.26 21.21 23.46
C GLU A 356 -1.06 20.39 22.95
N GLY A 357 0.07 21.07 22.69
CA GLY A 357 1.30 20.48 22.15
C GLY A 357 1.61 20.83 20.68
N LEU A 358 0.80 21.70 20.05
CA LEU A 358 0.99 22.19 18.68
C LEU A 358 1.72 23.55 18.59
N GLU A 359 1.95 24.23 19.72
CA GLU A 359 2.79 25.43 19.86
C GLU A 359 4.27 25.08 20.05
#